data_AF-A0A519S621-F1
#
_entry.id   AF-A0A519S621-F1
#
_cell.length_a   1.000
_cell.length_b   1.000
_cell.length_c   1.000
_cell.angle_alpha   90.00
_cell.angle_beta   90.00
_cell.angle_gamma   90.00
#
_symmetry.space_group_name_H-M   'P 1'
#
loop_
_entity.id
_entity.type
_entity.pdbx_description
1 polymer ?
#
loop_
_entity_poly.entity_id
_entity_poly.type
_entity_poly.pdbx_seq_one_letter_code
_entity_poly.pdbx_strand_id
1 'polypeptide(L)' 'MRLTSSLTFRLVACSLLCCGVNLQAQVLNSKQIDSIAEKTLTAFNVPGIAVAVVKDGKVIHSKG' A
#
# COMPACT_ATOMS: atom_id res chain seq x y z
N MET A 1 -25.47 -18.70 33.45
CA MET A 1 -24.53 -19.17 32.41
C MET A 1 -25.03 -19.05 30.96
N ARG A 2 -26.29 -18.67 30.67
CA ARG A 2 -26.79 -18.52 29.27
C ARG A 2 -26.55 -17.13 28.64
N LEU A 3 -26.41 -16.08 29.44
CA LEU A 3 -26.30 -14.69 28.95
C LEU A 3 -24.91 -14.35 28.41
N THR A 4 -23.85 -14.88 29.04
CA THR A 4 -22.46 -14.68 28.61
C THR A 4 -22.17 -15.36 27.26
N SER A 5 -22.81 -16.49 26.98
CA SER A 5 -22.64 -17.26 25.74
C SER A 5 -23.20 -16.56 24.50
N SER A 6 -24.28 -15.78 24.62
CA SER A 6 -24.86 -15.05 23.48
C SER A 6 -24.08 -13.78 23.16
N LEU A 7 -23.46 -13.17 24.18
CA LEU A 7 -22.62 -11.99 24.03
C LEU A 7 -21.27 -12.32 23.39
N THR A 8 -20.63 -13.43 23.81
CA THR A 8 -19.39 -13.91 23.18
C THR A 8 -19.62 -14.33 21.73
N PHE A 9 -20.76 -14.97 21.43
CA PHE A 9 -21.12 -15.33 20.05
C PHE A 9 -21.27 -14.09 19.15
N ARG A 10 -21.91 -13.02 19.65
CA ARG A 10 -22.03 -11.74 18.92
C ARG A 10 -20.69 -11.04 18.70
N LEU A 11 -19.80 -11.10 19.69
CA LEU A 11 -18.44 -10.52 19.59
C LEU A 11 -17.58 -11.27 18.55
N VAL A 12 -17.63 -12.60 18.55
CA VAL A 12 -16.91 -13.42 17.55
C VAL A 12 -17.48 -13.21 16.15
N ALA A 13 -18.81 -13.13 16.00
CA ALA A 13 -19.45 -12.84 14.71
C ALA A 13 -19.07 -11.46 14.17
N CYS A 14 -18.96 -10.44 15.04
CA CYS A 14 -18.50 -9.11 14.66
C CYS A 14 -17.04 -9.11 14.21
N SER A 15 -16.16 -9.83 14.95
CA SER A 15 -14.75 -9.97 14.59
C SER A 15 -14.56 -10.70 13.26
N LEU A 16 -15.37 -11.72 12.97
CA LEU A 16 -15.30 -12.48 11.73
C LEU A 16 -15.79 -11.66 10.53
N LEU A 17 -16.76 -10.75 10.74
CA LEU A 17 -17.27 -9.83 9.71
C LEU A 17 -16.25 -8.73 9.36
N CYS A 18 -15.43 -8.29 10.31
CA CYS A 18 -14.41 -7.25 10.11
C CYS A 18 -13.12 -7.75 9.41
N CYS A 19 -12.85 -9.06 9.40
CA CYS A 19 -11.64 -9.62 8.78
C CYS A 19 -11.70 -9.72 7.24
N GLY A 20 -12.84 -9.40 6.60
CA GLY A 20 -13.03 -9.43 5.15
C GLY A 20 -12.42 -8.25 4.39
N VAL A 21 -11.33 -7.65 4.87
CA VAL A 21 -10.67 -6.53 4.18
C VAL A 21 -9.74 -7.06 3.08
N ASN A 22 -9.91 -6.55 1.86
CA ASN A 22 -9.00 -6.84 0.76
C ASN A 22 -7.63 -6.25 1.07
N LEU A 23 -6.61 -7.11 1.20
CA LEU A 23 -5.20 -6.69 1.33
C LEU A 23 -4.73 -6.09 -0.01
N GLN A 24 -5.06 -4.83 -0.25
CA GLN A 24 -4.46 -4.06 -1.34
C GLN A 24 -3.00 -3.78 -0.98
N ALA A 25 -2.07 -4.21 -1.84
CA ALA A 25 -0.69 -3.74 -1.75
C ALA A 25 -0.67 -2.21 -1.85
N GLN A 26 -0.02 -1.54 -0.89
CA GLN A 26 0.05 -0.08 -0.86
C GLN A 26 0.99 0.38 -1.98
N VAL A 27 0.42 0.80 -3.11
CA VAL A 27 1.20 1.38 -4.20
C VAL A 27 1.79 2.71 -3.70
N LEU A 28 3.08 2.93 -3.95
CA LEU A 28 3.72 4.20 -3.63
C LEU A 28 3.03 5.34 -4.37
N ASN A 29 2.77 6.44 -3.68
CA ASN A 29 2.28 7.65 -4.33
C ASN A 29 3.37 8.26 -5.23
N SER A 30 2.99 8.93 -6.31
CA SER A 30 3.90 9.65 -7.22
C SER A 30 4.91 10.54 -6.49
N LYS A 31 4.49 11.25 -5.44
CA LYS A 31 5.42 12.08 -4.63
C LYS A 31 6.50 11.27 -3.92
N GLN A 32 6.19 10.07 -3.48
CA GLN A 32 7.17 9.19 -2.83
C GLN A 32 8.16 8.65 -3.85
N ILE A 33 7.67 8.29 -5.05
CA ILE A 33 8.52 7.85 -6.17
C ILE A 33 9.47 8.98 -6.59
N ASP A 34 8.95 10.21 -6.75
CA ASP A 34 9.74 11.39 -7.07
C ASP A 34 10.83 11.66 -6.01
N SER A 35 10.48 11.58 -4.72
CA SER A 35 11.44 11.78 -3.63
C SER A 35 12.57 10.73 -3.66
N ILE A 36 12.26 9.49 -4.03
CA ILE A 36 13.28 8.44 -4.18
C ILE A 36 14.18 8.76 -5.39
N ALA A 37 13.59 9.17 -6.52
CA ALA A 37 14.36 9.55 -7.71
C ALA A 37 15.32 10.73 -7.43
N GLU A 38 14.86 11.76 -6.72
CA GLU A 38 15.66 12.93 -6.33
C GLU A 38 16.81 12.57 -5.37
N LYS A 39 16.53 11.71 -4.38
CA LYS A 39 17.57 11.18 -3.47
C LYS A 39 18.60 10.37 -4.25
N THR A 40 18.17 9.60 -5.24
CA THR A 40 19.04 8.78 -6.08
C THR A 40 19.92 9.65 -6.99
N LEU A 41 19.36 10.70 -7.59
CA LEU A 41 20.12 11.67 -8.39
C LEU A 41 21.29 12.23 -7.58
N THR A 42 21.03 12.64 -6.34
CA THR A 42 22.06 13.16 -5.43
C THR A 42 23.04 12.08 -4.99
N ALA A 43 22.55 10.90 -4.61
CA ALA A 43 23.38 9.81 -4.10
C ALA A 43 24.41 9.31 -5.11
N PHE A 44 24.07 9.32 -6.40
CA PHE A 44 24.95 8.89 -7.48
C PHE A 44 25.63 10.05 -8.22
N ASN A 45 25.34 11.30 -7.83
CA ASN A 45 25.88 12.52 -8.44
C ASN A 45 25.78 12.52 -9.98
N VAL A 46 24.57 12.24 -10.48
CA VAL A 46 24.30 12.16 -11.92
C VAL A 46 23.58 13.41 -12.43
N PRO A 47 23.80 13.82 -13.71
CA PRO A 47 23.18 15.02 -14.26
C PRO A 47 21.67 14.90 -14.52
N GLY A 48 21.11 13.68 -14.51
CA GLY A 48 19.68 13.44 -14.70
C GLY A 48 19.30 11.99 -14.42
N ILE A 49 18.02 11.75 -14.09
CA ILE A 49 17.47 10.42 -13.83
C ILE A 49 16.04 10.35 -14.34
N ALA A 50 15.69 9.25 -15.04
CA ALA A 50 14.33 8.96 -15.46
C ALA A 50 13.83 7.69 -14.76
N VAL A 51 12.57 7.71 -14.32
CA VAL A 51 11.92 6.62 -13.59
C VAL A 51 10.58 6.28 -14.22
N ALA A 52 10.28 4.99 -14.31
CA ALA A 52 8.96 4.49 -14.71
C ALA A 52 8.55 3.32 -13.80
N VAL A 53 7.28 3.29 -13.41
CA VAL A 53 6.71 2.21 -12.58
C VAL A 53 5.69 1.45 -13.40
N VAL A 54 5.87 0.14 -13.51
CA VAL A 54 4.97 -0.76 -14.24
C VAL A 54 4.21 -1.63 -13.24
N LYS A 55 2.89 -1.66 -13.38
CA LYS A 55 2.00 -2.53 -12.60
C LYS A 55 1.01 -3.18 -13.57
N ASP A 56 0.84 -4.50 -13.45
CA ASP A 56 -0.10 -5.28 -14.27
C ASP A 56 0.08 -5.05 -15.79
N GLY A 57 1.35 -4.95 -16.22
CA GLY A 57 1.71 -4.72 -17.63
C GLY A 57 1.48 -3.29 -18.14
N LYS A 58 1.08 -2.35 -17.27
CA LYS A 58 0.85 -0.93 -17.63
C LYS A 58 1.80 -0.01 -16.89
N VAL A 59 2.25 1.04 -17.55
CA VAL A 59 3.00 2.13 -16.91
C VAL A 59 2.02 2.96 -16.08
N ILE A 60 2.23 3.00 -14.77
CA ILE A 60 1.38 3.73 -13.81
C ILE A 60 2.04 5.02 -13.29
N HIS A 61 3.34 5.21 -13.54
CA HIS A 61 4.07 6.44 -13.24
C HIS A 61 5.27 6.53 -14.18
N SER A 62 5.57 7.73 -14.69
CA SER A 62 6.74 7.98 -15.54
C SER A 62 7.18 9.44 -15.41
N LYS A 63 8.47 9.67 -15.16
CA LYS A 63 9.05 11.02 -15.01
C LYS A 63 10.54 11.00 -15.36
N GLY A 64 11.07 12.06 -15.95
CA GLY A 64 12.49 12.23 -16.27
C GLY A 64 12.94 13.66 -16.12
#